data_AF-A0A673NPX8-F1
#
_entry.id   AF-A0A673NPX8-F1
#
_cell.length_a   1.000
_cell.length_b   1.000
_cell.length_c   1.000
_cell.angle_alpha   90.00
_cell.angle_beta   90.00
_cell.angle_gamma   90.00
#
_symmetry.space_group_name_H-M   'P 1'
#
loop_
_entity.id
_entity.type
_entity.pdbx_description
1 polymer ?
#
loop_
_entity_poly.entity_id
_entity_poly.type
_entity_poly.pdbx_seq_one_letter_code
_entity_poly.pdbx_strand_id
1 'polypeptide(L)'
;INNIYFLFFISLFLTARQVCTLPKKPGECFGHYLRYYYSPEHHTCKSFYWTGCVGNGNRFLTLNWCNATCYNAAGRYVANSDFTQRSICKRIILGVVFGLIGAVIFIVVIVFAVKNK
;
A
#
# COMPACT_ATOMS: atom_id res chain seq x y z
N ILE A 1 0.22 -23.08 3.47
CA ILE A 1 -0.61 -22.06 4.16
C ILE A 1 0.18 -20.76 4.44
N ASN A 2 1.47 -20.82 4.78
CA ASN A 2 2.29 -19.62 5.12
C ASN A 2 2.71 -18.70 3.95
N ASN A 3 2.48 -19.10 2.69
CA ASN A 3 2.90 -18.31 1.53
C ASN A 3 1.77 -17.40 1.01
N ILE A 4 0.51 -17.83 1.14
CA ILE A 4 -0.63 -17.05 0.64
C ILE A 4 -0.91 -15.82 1.51
N TYR A 5 -0.74 -15.92 2.83
CA TYR A 5 -0.86 -14.77 3.74
C TYR A 5 0.30 -13.79 3.58
N PHE A 6 1.50 -14.27 3.25
CA PHE A 6 2.66 -13.42 2.97
C PHE A 6 2.50 -12.65 1.66
N LEU A 7 1.99 -13.32 0.61
CA LEU A 7 1.65 -12.66 -0.66
C LEU A 7 0.45 -11.72 -0.54
N PHE A 8 -0.55 -12.07 0.27
CA PHE A 8 -1.65 -11.17 0.61
C PHE A 8 -1.17 -9.96 1.44
N PHE A 9 -0.18 -10.15 2.31
CA PHE A 9 0.52 -9.05 2.97
C PHE A 9 1.26 -8.18 1.93
N ILE A 10 2.08 -8.74 1.04
CA ILE A 10 2.81 -7.95 0.03
C ILE A 10 1.86 -7.18 -0.90
N SER A 11 0.74 -7.77 -1.32
CA SER A 11 -0.26 -7.09 -2.16
C SER A 11 -1.06 -6.02 -1.41
N LEU A 12 -1.21 -6.13 -0.08
CA LEU A 12 -1.75 -5.07 0.78
C LEU A 12 -0.76 -3.93 1.03
N PHE A 13 0.54 -4.14 0.77
CA PHE A 13 1.61 -3.14 0.91
C PHE A 13 1.90 -2.35 -0.38
N LEU A 14 1.34 -2.75 -1.53
CA LEU A 14 1.30 -1.91 -2.72
C LEU A 14 0.30 -0.77 -2.52
N THR A 15 0.72 0.21 -1.74
CA THR A 15 -0.06 1.44 -1.54
C THR A 15 -0.18 2.16 -2.88
N ALA A 16 -1.32 2.82 -3.12
CA ALA A 16 -1.58 3.64 -4.31
C ALA A 16 -0.43 4.63 -4.64
N ARG A 17 0.39 4.98 -3.64
CA ARG A 17 1.63 5.76 -3.76
C ARG A 17 2.69 5.15 -4.68
N GLN A 18 2.86 3.83 -4.71
CA GLN A 18 3.91 3.20 -5.53
C GLN A 18 3.59 3.23 -7.02
N VAL A 19 2.32 3.25 -7.40
CA VAL A 19 1.92 3.34 -8.82
C VAL A 19 2.31 4.69 -9.40
N CYS A 20 2.23 5.76 -8.60
CA CYS A 20 2.52 7.12 -9.02
C CYS A 20 4.01 7.37 -9.30
N THR A 21 4.92 6.50 -8.87
CA THR A 21 6.37 6.65 -9.13
C THR A 21 6.83 5.91 -10.38
N LEU A 22 5.97 5.07 -10.98
CA LEU A 22 6.32 4.32 -12.19
C LEU A 22 6.41 5.27 -13.40
N PRO A 23 7.27 4.98 -14.39
CA PRO A 23 7.31 5.78 -15.62
C PRO A 23 6.04 5.56 -16.46
N LYS A 24 5.68 6.53 -17.32
CA LYS A 24 4.68 6.29 -18.36
C LYS A 24 5.13 5.15 -19.29
N LYS A 25 4.22 4.25 -19.66
CA LYS A 25 4.49 3.18 -20.65
C LYS A 25 3.48 3.22 -21.80
N PRO A 26 3.89 3.72 -22.99
CA PRO A 26 3.04 3.75 -24.18
C PRO A 26 2.60 2.36 -24.67
N GLY A 27 3.35 1.29 -24.38
CA GLY A 27 3.10 -0.05 -24.90
C GLY A 27 3.61 -0.21 -26.34
N GLU A 28 3.37 -1.38 -26.93
CA GLU A 28 3.95 -1.81 -28.22
C GLU A 28 2.88 -2.25 -29.23
N CYS A 29 1.61 -1.90 -28.99
CA CYS A 29 0.52 -2.14 -29.94
C CYS A 29 0.32 -0.95 -30.88
N PHE A 30 -0.74 -0.97 -31.70
CA PHE A 30 -1.02 0.03 -32.73
C PHE A 30 -2.19 0.96 -32.41
N GLY A 31 -2.76 0.88 -31.20
CA GLY A 31 -3.84 1.77 -30.78
C GLY A 31 -3.36 3.17 -30.39
N HIS A 32 -4.30 4.11 -30.26
CA HIS A 32 -4.03 5.47 -29.81
C HIS A 32 -5.09 5.90 -28.79
N TYR A 33 -4.91 5.48 -27.54
CA TYR A 33 -5.83 5.78 -26.46
C TYR A 33 -5.27 6.88 -25.57
N LEU A 34 -5.95 8.02 -25.49
CA LEU A 34 -5.61 9.08 -24.55
C LEU A 34 -5.73 8.56 -23.12
N ARG A 35 -4.67 8.68 -22.35
CA ARG A 35 -4.61 8.32 -20.93
C ARG A 35 -3.82 9.38 -20.16
N TYR A 36 -3.88 9.31 -18.84
CA TYR A 36 -3.17 10.21 -17.94
C TYR A 36 -2.19 9.42 -17.08
N TYR A 37 -1.04 10.00 -16.77
CA TYR A 37 -0.05 9.44 -15.85
C TYR A 37 0.45 10.53 -14.92
N TYR A 38 0.86 10.17 -13.71
CA TYR A 38 1.53 11.10 -12.81
C TYR A 38 3.00 11.22 -13.20
N SER A 39 3.48 12.46 -13.33
CA SER A 39 4.87 12.78 -13.62
C SER A 39 5.56 13.25 -12.33
N PRO A 40 6.42 12.43 -11.71
CA PRO A 40 7.14 12.81 -10.49
C PRO A 40 8.00 14.06 -10.69
N GLU A 41 8.63 14.20 -11.86
CA GLU A 41 9.48 15.34 -12.23
C GLU A 41 8.77 16.70 -12.14
N HIS A 42 7.48 16.73 -12.48
CA HIS A 42 6.69 17.96 -12.53
C HIS A 42 5.62 18.00 -11.43
N HIS A 43 5.62 17.00 -10.56
CA HIS A 43 4.61 16.78 -9.53
C HIS A 43 3.16 16.91 -10.04
N THR A 44 2.89 16.50 -11.29
CA THR A 44 1.59 16.70 -11.93
C THR A 44 1.17 15.55 -12.83
N CYS A 45 -0.13 15.38 -12.98
CA CYS A 45 -0.70 14.44 -13.94
C CYS A 45 -0.65 15.04 -15.36
N LYS A 46 -0.07 14.29 -16.29
CA LYS A 46 0.05 14.66 -17.70
C LYS A 46 -0.65 13.62 -18.58
N SER A 47 -1.08 14.02 -19.77
CA SER A 47 -1.62 13.10 -20.77
C SER A 47 -0.50 12.35 -21.51
N PHE A 48 -0.81 11.16 -22.01
CA PHE A 48 0.00 10.40 -22.95
C PHE A 48 -0.89 9.45 -23.77
N TYR A 49 -0.39 8.99 -24.91
CA TYR A 49 -1.06 7.95 -25.69
C TYR A 49 -0.57 6.56 -25.27
N TRP A 50 -1.52 5.69 -24.96
CA TRP A 50 -1.30 4.27 -24.74
C TRP A 50 -1.79 3.48 -25.93
N THR A 51 -1.06 2.44 -26.30
CA THR A 51 -1.27 1.68 -27.53
C THR A 51 -2.31 0.56 -27.43
N GLY A 52 -2.87 0.33 -26.24
CA GLY A 52 -3.92 -0.66 -26.03
C GLY A 52 -3.43 -2.01 -25.50
N CYS A 53 -2.13 -2.21 -25.36
CA CYS A 53 -1.57 -3.39 -24.69
C CYS A 53 -0.32 -3.07 -23.87
N VAL A 54 0.04 -4.00 -22.97
CA VAL A 54 1.23 -3.94 -22.11
C VAL A 54 1.24 -2.65 -21.25
N GLY A 55 2.27 -2.45 -20.43
CA GLY A 55 2.49 -1.23 -19.66
C GLY A 55 2.49 -1.47 -18.16
N ASN A 56 2.10 -0.45 -17.39
CA ASN A 56 2.06 -0.50 -15.94
C ASN A 56 0.85 0.27 -15.38
N GLY A 57 0.75 0.36 -14.06
CA GLY A 57 -0.37 0.98 -13.36
C GLY A 57 -0.42 2.50 -13.42
N ASN A 58 0.65 3.20 -13.82
CA ASN A 58 0.65 4.67 -13.92
C ASN A 58 -0.06 5.12 -15.21
N ARG A 59 -1.34 4.75 -15.31
CA ARG A 59 -2.20 4.94 -16.47
C ARG A 59 -3.65 5.03 -16.03
N PHE A 60 -4.18 6.23 -16.08
CA PHE A 60 -5.51 6.59 -15.63
C PHE A 60 -6.40 6.99 -16.81
N LEU A 61 -7.69 6.69 -16.72
CA LEU A 61 -8.69 7.06 -17.73
C LEU A 61 -8.93 8.57 -17.78
N THR A 62 -8.93 9.24 -16.63
CA THR A 62 -9.24 10.67 -16.52
C THR A 62 -8.19 11.40 -15.71
N LEU A 63 -8.02 12.69 -15.98
CA LEU A 63 -7.13 13.56 -15.22
C LEU A 63 -7.52 13.61 -13.74
N ASN A 64 -8.83 13.68 -13.46
CA ASN A 64 -9.34 13.72 -12.08
C ASN A 64 -9.00 12.43 -11.33
N TRP A 65 -9.10 11.26 -11.98
CA TRP A 65 -8.74 9.99 -11.33
C TRP A 65 -7.24 9.92 -11.06
N CYS A 66 -6.39 10.34 -12.02
CA CYS A 66 -4.95 10.48 -11.80
C CYS A 66 -4.65 11.39 -10.60
N ASN A 67 -5.29 12.57 -10.55
CA ASN A 67 -5.08 13.52 -9.46
C ASN A 67 -5.56 12.96 -8.13
N ALA A 68 -6.75 12.39 -8.07
CA ALA A 68 -7.28 11.80 -6.85
C ALA A 68 -6.36 10.70 -6.30
N THR A 69 -5.75 9.88 -7.17
CA THR A 69 -4.84 8.82 -6.79
C THR A 69 -3.45 9.34 -6.38
N CYS A 70 -2.88 10.27 -7.14
CA CYS A 70 -1.46 10.65 -7.00
C CYS A 70 -1.21 12.02 -6.34
N TYR A 71 -2.14 12.97 -6.41
CA TYR A 71 -2.01 14.26 -5.71
C TYR A 71 -2.45 14.19 -4.24
N ASN A 72 -3.51 13.45 -3.90
CA ASN A 72 -3.86 13.24 -2.48
C ASN A 72 -2.80 12.44 -1.72
N ALA A 73 -1.90 11.77 -2.44
CA ALA A 73 -0.73 11.12 -1.88
C ALA A 73 0.38 12.11 -1.47
N ALA A 74 0.46 13.29 -2.08
CA ALA A 74 1.45 14.34 -1.76
C ALA A 74 0.86 15.50 -0.93
N GLY A 75 -0.42 15.82 -1.11
CA GLY A 75 -1.07 17.01 -0.53
C GLY A 75 -1.82 16.82 0.79
N ARG A 76 -1.84 15.62 1.38
CA ARG A 76 -2.29 15.40 2.77
C ARG A 76 -1.15 15.21 3.76
N TYR A 77 0.09 15.47 3.33
CA TYR A 77 1.29 15.20 4.11
C TYR A 77 2.20 16.41 4.36
N VAL A 78 1.77 17.63 4.04
CA VAL A 78 2.49 18.85 4.47
C VAL A 78 1.51 19.94 4.89
N ALA A 79 1.00 19.80 6.12
CA ALA A 79 0.75 20.88 7.07
C ALA A 79 0.25 20.28 8.39
N ASN A 80 1.02 19.36 8.98
CA ASN A 80 1.21 19.38 10.42
C ASN A 80 2.50 18.64 10.77
N SER A 81 3.39 19.37 11.42
CA SER A 81 4.52 18.88 12.19
C SER A 81 4.02 17.99 13.34
N ASP A 82 3.63 16.76 13.02
CA ASP A 82 3.38 15.71 14.01
C ASP A 82 3.90 14.37 13.47
N PHE A 83 5.22 14.32 13.42
CA PHE A 83 5.99 13.09 13.39
C PHE A 83 5.59 12.27 14.62
N THR A 84 5.22 10.99 14.42
CA THR A 84 4.66 10.01 15.37
C THR A 84 3.14 10.10 15.61
N GLN A 85 2.36 9.13 15.08
CA GLN A 85 1.37 8.35 15.86
C GLN A 85 0.40 7.48 15.01
N ARG A 86 0.04 7.78 13.74
CA ARG A 86 -1.13 7.11 13.11
C ARG A 86 -0.88 5.89 12.20
N SER A 87 0.36 5.56 11.79
CA SER A 87 0.62 4.36 10.96
C SER A 87 1.46 3.27 11.62
N ILE A 88 1.98 3.49 12.84
CA ILE A 88 2.91 2.56 13.50
C ILE A 88 2.26 1.89 14.73
N CYS A 89 1.26 2.50 15.38
CA CYS A 89 0.71 1.98 16.63
C CYS A 89 -0.31 0.83 16.47
N LYS A 90 -1.00 0.69 15.32
CA LYS A 90 -1.96 -0.42 15.13
C LYS A 90 -1.30 -1.81 15.04
N ARG A 91 -0.07 -1.89 14.50
CA ARG A 91 0.68 -3.16 14.40
C ARG A 91 1.38 -3.50 15.72
N ILE A 92 1.87 -2.48 16.44
CA ILE A 92 2.49 -2.65 17.77
C ILE A 92 1.44 -3.07 18.80
N ILE A 93 0.29 -2.38 18.88
CA ILE A 93 -0.79 -2.73 19.82
C ILE A 93 -1.29 -4.16 19.59
N LEU A 94 -1.46 -4.58 18.32
CA LEU A 94 -1.90 -5.93 18.00
C LEU A 94 -0.87 -6.99 18.41
N GLY A 95 0.42 -6.75 18.15
CA GLY A 95 1.50 -7.65 18.55
C GLY A 95 1.65 -7.79 20.06
N VAL A 96 1.53 -6.68 20.81
CA VAL A 96 1.60 -6.67 22.28
C VAL A 96 0.41 -7.42 22.88
N VAL A 97 -0.81 -7.19 22.36
CA VAL A 97 -2.01 -7.88 22.85
C VAL A 97 -1.93 -9.39 22.61
N PHE A 98 -1.53 -9.83 21.42
CA PHE A 98 -1.34 -11.26 21.15
C PHE A 98 -0.22 -11.88 22.01
N GLY A 99 0.87 -11.15 22.24
CA GLY A 99 1.97 -11.61 23.11
C GLY A 99 1.52 -11.81 24.56
N LEU A 100 0.79 -10.85 25.14
CA LEU A 100 0.29 -10.94 26.51
C LEU A 100 -0.72 -12.08 26.68
N ILE A 101 -1.66 -12.24 25.74
CA ILE A 101 -2.65 -13.34 25.77
C ILE A 101 -1.94 -14.70 25.69
N GLY A 102 -0.95 -14.84 24.80
CA GLY A 102 -0.17 -16.07 24.67
C GLY A 102 0.60 -16.43 25.94
N ALA A 103 1.25 -15.45 26.57
CA ALA A 103 1.97 -15.64 27.83
C ALA A 103 1.04 -16.08 28.97
N VAL A 104 -0.14 -15.47 29.11
CA VAL A 104 -1.14 -15.84 30.12
C VAL A 104 -1.63 -17.27 29.91
N ILE A 105 -1.98 -17.64 28.68
CA ILE A 105 -2.43 -19.01 28.36
C ILE A 105 -1.33 -20.02 28.68
N PHE A 106 -0.08 -19.74 28.31
CA PHE A 106 1.05 -20.62 28.59
C PHE A 106 1.28 -20.84 30.10
N ILE A 107 1.21 -19.77 30.89
CA ILE A 107 1.33 -19.85 32.36
C ILE A 107 0.20 -20.69 32.94
N VAL A 108 -1.06 -20.47 32.52
CA VAL A 108 -2.21 -21.25 33.01
C VAL A 108 -2.05 -22.74 32.71
N VAL A 109 -1.61 -23.09 31.50
CA VAL A 109 -1.35 -24.49 31.11
C VAL A 109 -0.26 -25.11 31.97
N ILE A 110 0.85 -24.40 32.23
CA ILE A 110 1.92 -24.89 33.10
C ILE A 110 1.40 -25.11 34.53
N VAL A 111 0.68 -24.15 35.10
CA VAL A 111 0.13 -24.26 36.46
C VAL A 111 -0.81 -25.44 36.56
N PHE A 112 -1.69 -25.63 35.58
CA PHE A 112 -2.61 -26.76 35.54
C PHE A 112 -1.88 -28.10 35.37
N ALA A 113 -0.83 -28.14 34.53
CA ALA A 113 -0.01 -29.33 34.33
C ALA A 113 0.82 -29.70 35.56
N VAL A 114 1.28 -28.72 36.33
CA VAL A 114 2.01 -28.94 37.59
C VAL A 114 1.05 -29.34 38.71
N LYS A 115 -0.16 -28.78 38.75
CA LYS A 115 -1.15 -29.09 39.79
C LYS A 115 -1.83 -30.46 39.60
N ASN A 116 -1.87 -30.97 38.36
CA ASN A 116 -2.42 -32.29 38.03
C ASN A 116 -1.37 -33.40 37.94
N LYS A 117 -0.15 -33.14 38.44
CA LYS A 117 0.90 -34.13 38.66
C LYS A 117 1.02 -34.42 40.14
#